data_AF-A0AAD7WU85-F1
#
_entry.id   AF-A0AAD7WU85-F1
#
_cell.length_a   1.000
_cell.length_b   1.000
_cell.length_c   1.000
_cell.angle_alpha   90.00
_cell.angle_beta   90.00
_cell.angle_gamma   90.00
#
_symmetry.space_group_name_H-M   'P 1'
#
loop_
_entity.id
_entity.type
_entity.pdbx_description
1 polymer ?
#
loop_
_entity_poly.entity_id
_entity_poly.type
_entity_poly.pdbx_seq_one_letter_code
_entity_poly.pdbx_strand_id
1 'polypeptide(L)' 'MDEFHPEEEITFVVDEVSGIIKESVEGAIGGNAYQHSRVNQWTTNVVEQCLNQLTKLGKPFKYIVTCIIMQKNGAGLQT' A
#
# COMPACT_ATOMS: atom_id res chain seq x y z
N MET A 1 12.99 -35.75 1.27
CA MET A 1 13.54 -34.65 2.08
C MET A 1 13.38 -33.44 1.19
N ASP A 2 12.26 -32.75 1.33
CA ASP A 2 12.00 -31.51 0.61
C ASP A 2 13.13 -30.54 0.96
N GLU A 3 13.91 -30.18 -0.05
CA GLU A 3 14.92 -29.14 0.08
C GLU A 3 14.19 -27.87 0.53
N PHE A 4 14.48 -27.42 1.75
CA PHE A 4 14.10 -26.09 2.20
C PHE A 4 14.84 -25.10 1.30
N HIS A 5 14.13 -24.48 0.35
CA HIS A 5 14.65 -23.45 -0.54
C HIS A 5 14.34 -22.07 0.06
N PRO A 6 15.21 -21.52 0.94
CA PRO A 6 14.98 -20.22 1.58
C PRO A 6 14.93 -19.06 0.57
N GLU A 7 15.44 -19.24 -0.65
CA GLU A 7 15.54 -18.19 -1.66
C GLU A 7 14.16 -17.69 -2.13
N GLU A 8 13.16 -18.56 -2.21
CA GLU A 8 11.78 -18.17 -2.57
C GLU A 8 11.10 -17.37 -1.44
N GLU A 9 11.42 -17.67 -0.19
CA GLU A 9 10.83 -17.02 0.99
C GLU A 9 11.34 -15.57 1.16
N ILE A 10 12.56 -15.30 0.70
CA ILE A 10 13.23 -13.98 0.80
C ILE A 10 13.12 -13.17 -0.51
N THR A 11 12.39 -13.67 -1.52
CA THR A 11 12.23 -12.93 -2.78
C THR A 11 11.15 -11.86 -2.66
N PHE A 12 11.49 -10.61 -2.98
CA PHE A 12 10.53 -9.50 -3.07
C PHE A 12 9.86 -9.48 -4.44
N VAL A 13 8.56 -9.77 -4.48
CA VAL A 13 7.78 -9.80 -5.72
C VAL A 13 7.10 -8.45 -5.91
N VAL A 14 7.68 -7.61 -6.78
CA VAL A 14 7.21 -6.23 -7.03
C VAL A 14 5.75 -6.18 -7.46
N ASP A 15 5.32 -7.11 -8.32
CA ASP A 15 3.96 -7.14 -8.86
C ASP A 15 2.90 -7.48 -7.79
N GLU A 16 3.22 -8.41 -6.89
CA GLU A 16 2.36 -8.78 -5.76
C GLU A 16 2.16 -7.58 -4.82
N VAL A 17 3.26 -6.92 -4.44
CA VAL A 17 3.23 -5.73 -3.58
C VAL A 17 2.50 -4.58 -4.26
N SER A 18 2.73 -4.38 -5.56
CA SER A 18 2.02 -3.36 -6.34
C SER A 18 0.52 -3.63 -6.43
N GLY A 19 0.12 -4.91 -6.52
CA GLY A 19 -1.27 -5.34 -6.45
C GLY A 19 -1.92 -4.98 -5.13
N ILE A 20 -1.29 -5.34 -4.01
CA ILE A 20 -1.76 -5.02 -2.65
C ILE A 20 -1.97 -3.50 -2.47
N ILE A 21 -1.01 -2.69 -2.92
CA ILE A 21 -1.09 -1.23 -2.79
C ILE A 21 -2.26 -0.69 -3.62
N LYS A 22 -2.43 -1.14 -4.87
CA LYS A 22 -3.54 -0.72 -5.74
C LYS A 22 -4.90 -1.06 -5.13
N GLU A 23 -5.07 -2.29 -4.65
CA GLU A 23 -6.33 -2.72 -4.01
C GLU A 23 -6.64 -1.93 -2.74
N SER A 24 -5.63 -1.64 -1.92
CA SER A 24 -5.80 -0.86 -0.68
C SER A 24 -6.19 0.60 -0.98
N VAL A 25 -5.61 1.20 -2.02
CA VAL A 25 -5.99 2.57 -2.45
C VAL A 25 -7.41 2.59 -3.01
N GLU A 26 -7.74 1.63 -3.89
CA GLU A 26 -9.08 1.53 -4.48
C GLU A 26 -10.14 1.25 -3.42
N GLY A 27 -9.87 0.36 -2.46
CA GLY A 27 -10.78 0.05 -1.36
C GLY A 27 -11.01 1.23 -0.40
N ALA A 28 -10.02 2.09 -0.20
CA ALA A 28 -10.12 3.23 0.70
C ALA A 28 -10.76 4.48 0.07
N ILE A 29 -10.50 4.75 -1.22
CA ILE A 29 -10.84 6.03 -1.87
C ILE A 29 -11.57 5.82 -3.20
N GLY A 30 -11.45 4.65 -3.84
CA GLY A 30 -12.00 4.33 -5.15
C GLY A 30 -13.44 4.81 -5.36
N GLY A 31 -13.70 5.40 -6.52
CA GLY A 31 -15.01 5.97 -6.88
C GLY A 31 -15.45 7.23 -6.11
N ASN A 32 -14.69 7.71 -5.11
CA ASN A 32 -15.05 8.93 -4.38
C ASN A 32 -14.45 10.17 -5.06
N ALA A 33 -15.27 11.22 -5.21
CA ALA A 33 -14.76 12.55 -5.51
C ALA A 33 -13.97 13.10 -4.30
N TYR A 34 -12.94 13.93 -4.57
CA TYR A 34 -12.12 14.52 -3.51
C TYR A 34 -12.98 15.30 -2.50
N GLN A 35 -12.81 15.00 -1.21
CA GLN A 35 -13.43 15.72 -0.11
C GLN A 35 -12.39 15.97 0.98
N HIS A 36 -12.04 17.23 1.20
CA HIS A 36 -10.98 17.62 2.13
C HIS A 36 -11.18 17.06 3.55
N SER A 37 -12.42 17.05 4.04
CA SER A 37 -12.79 16.52 5.36
C SER A 37 -12.51 15.03 5.53
N ARG A 38 -12.45 14.27 4.43
CA ARG A 38 -12.20 12.82 4.45
C ARG A 38 -10.74 12.44 4.20
N VAL A 39 -9.90 13.37 3.76
CA VAL A 39 -8.51 13.08 3.38
C VAL A 39 -7.73 12.41 4.51
N ASN A 40 -7.83 12.90 5.74
CA ASN A 40 -7.13 12.29 6.88
C ASN A 40 -7.57 10.84 7.13
N GLN A 41 -8.87 10.57 7.06
CA GLN A 41 -9.41 9.22 7.22
C GLN A 41 -8.95 8.30 6.08
N TRP A 42 -8.98 8.80 4.84
CA TRP A 42 -8.50 8.05 3.69
C TRP A 42 -7.02 7.72 3.77
N THR A 43 -6.18 8.67 4.17
CA THR A 43 -4.74 8.45 4.38
C THR A 43 -4.51 7.34 5.41
N THR A 44 -5.19 7.41 6.57
CA THR A 44 -5.09 6.37 7.59
C THR A 44 -5.53 5.01 7.06
N ASN A 45 -6.69 4.95 6.40
CA ASN A 45 -7.24 3.70 5.86
C ASN A 45 -6.30 3.06 4.83
N VAL A 46 -5.70 3.84 3.92
CA VAL A 46 -4.74 3.33 2.93
C VAL A 46 -3.52 2.74 3.63
N VAL A 47 -2.94 3.46 4.58
CA VAL A 47 -1.73 3.00 5.29
C VAL A 47 -2.01 1.72 6.08
N GLU A 48 -3.12 1.66 6.82
CA GLU A 48 -3.51 0.49 7.61
C GLU A 48 -3.80 -0.73 6.72
N GLN A 49 -4.56 -0.56 5.63
CA GLN A 49 -4.86 -1.65 4.70
C GLN A 49 -3.60 -2.19 4.03
N CYS A 50 -2.75 -1.30 3.48
CA CYS A 50 -1.48 -1.69 2.88
C CYS A 50 -0.60 -2.47 3.87
N LEU A 51 -0.37 -1.92 5.06
CA LEU A 51 0.53 -2.55 6.03
C LEU A 51 -0.02 -3.90 6.51
N ASN A 52 -1.32 -4.03 6.74
CA ASN A 52 -1.95 -5.28 7.15
C ASN A 52 -1.85 -6.37 6.06
N GLN A 53 -2.00 -6.01 4.78
CA GLN A 53 -1.84 -6.98 3.69
C GLN A 53 -0.37 -7.36 3.47
N LEU A 54 0.56 -6.40 3.61
CA LEU A 54 2.00 -6.67 3.49
C LEU A 54 2.53 -7.58 4.60
N THR A 55 2.06 -7.42 5.85
CA THR A 55 2.46 -8.30 6.95
C THR A 55 1.92 -9.73 6.80
N LYS A 56 0.77 -9.90 6.15
CA LYS A 56 0.20 -11.23 5.84
C LYS A 56 1.00 -12.02 4.81
N LEU A 57 1.90 -11.38 4.05
CA LEU A 57 2.83 -12.09 3.17
C LEU A 57 3.79 -13.00 3.95
N GLY A 58 3.95 -12.80 5.26
CA GLY A 58 4.79 -13.63 6.11
C GLY A 58 6.29 -13.54 5.80
N LYS A 59 6.69 -12.70 4.84
CA LYS A 59 8.08 -12.53 4.43
C LYS A 59 8.85 -11.73 5.49
N PRO A 60 10.12 -12.09 5.78
CA PRO A 60 10.92 -11.48 6.85
C PRO A 60 11.47 -10.09 6.47
N PHE A 61 10.59 -9.17 6.10
CA PHE A 61 10.93 -7.81 5.69
C PHE A 61 10.43 -6.76 6.70
N LYS A 62 11.03 -5.58 6.65
CA LYS A 62 10.49 -4.37 7.27
C LYS A 62 9.75 -3.56 6.21
N TYR A 63 8.48 -3.27 6.45
CA TYR A 63 7.67 -2.46 5.55
C TYR A 63 7.47 -1.06 6.12
N ILE A 64 7.65 -0.04 5.28
CA ILE A 64 7.33 1.36 5.56
C ILE A 64 6.37 1.82 4.47
N VAL A 65 5.24 2.39 4.86
CA VAL A 65 4.22 2.92 3.94
C VAL A 65 4.05 4.41 4.20
N THR A 66 4.13 5.22 3.16
CA THR A 66 3.86 6.66 3.20
C THR A 66 2.78 6.97 2.18
N CYS A 67 1.70 7.61 2.61
CA CYS A 67 0.59 8.00 1.76
C CYS A 67 0.45 9.52 1.74
N ILE A 68 0.38 10.09 0.54
CA ILE A 68 0.12 11.51 0.31
C ILE A 68 -1.07 11.62 -0.65
N ILE A 69 -2.12 12.32 -0.22
CA ILE A 69 -3.31 12.59 -1.03
C ILE A 69 -3.33 14.06 -1.38
N MET A 70 -3.37 14.37 -2.67
CA MET A 70 -3.39 15.73 -3.17
C MET A 70 -4.64 15.99 -4.02
N GLN A 71 -5.26 17.15 -3.82
CA GLN A 71 -6.35 17.59 -4.68
C GLN A 71 -5.81 17.96 -6.07
N LYS A 72 -6.44 17.48 -7.14
CA LYS A 72 -6.10 17.84 -8.51
C LYS A 72 -6.57 19.27 -8.82
N ASN A 73 -5.74 20.25 -8.50
CA ASN A 73 -5.99 21.68 -8.72
C ASN A 73 -4.83 22.41 -9.41
N GLY A 74 -3.83 21.67 -9.92
CA GLY A 74 -2.66 22.24 -10.59
C GLY A 74 -1.51 22.66 -9.65
N ALA A 75 -1.63 22.44 -8.34
CA ALA A 75 -0.48 22.58 -7.44
C ALA A 75 0.57 21.49 -7.71
N GLY A 76 1.84 21.83 -7.50
CA GLY A 76 2.95 20.89 -7.63
C GLY A 76 3.06 19.96 -6.41
N LEU A 77 3.47 18.71 -6.65
CA LEU A 77 3.84 17.75 -5.62
C LEU A 77 5.31 17.40 -5.76
N GLN A 78 6.09 17.56 -4.70
CA GLN A 78 7.42 16.99 -4.57
C GLN A 78 7.42 16.10 -3.33
N THR A 79 7.84 14.85 -3.49
CA THR A 79 7.83 13.79 -2.47
C THR A 79 9.24 13.25 -2.30
#